data_AF-Q12XG2-F1
#
_entry.id   AF-Q12XG2-F1
#
_cell.length_a   1.000
_cell.length_b   1.000
_cell.length_c   1.000
_cell.angle_alpha   90.00
_cell.angle_beta   90.00
_cell.angle_gamma   90.00
#
_symmetry.space_group_name_H-M   'P 1'
#
loop_
_entity.id
_entity.type
_entity.pdbx_description
1 polymer ?
#
loop_
_entity_poly.entity_id
_entity_poly.type
_entity_poly.pdbx_seq_one_letter_code
_entity_poly.pdbx_strand_id
1 'polypeptide(L)'
;MSDSDDKIKQISRLLEMGGTMLAQHCATCGAPMFRYQGEVLCPICQDSNANSGQQQNAGQQVALARNEIKEVPHAGGIASSPEDPVRQPMFRSEELSHNNMPGQISAAVPIEGLNSVAESLKLKIGHIAGLLQVETDPRRMEEFLDIMDRCLDILERL
;
A
#
# COMPACT_ATOMS: atom_id res chain seq x y z
N MET A 1 -10.72 13.91 -22.49
CA MET A 1 -9.85 13.68 -21.32
C MET A 1 -9.68 15.02 -20.65
N SER A 2 -9.96 15.09 -19.36
CA SER A 2 -10.08 16.36 -18.63
C SER A 2 -8.70 16.72 -18.05
N ASP A 3 -8.31 18.00 -18.04
CA ASP A 3 -7.03 18.46 -17.44
C ASP A 3 -6.84 18.00 -15.98
N SER A 4 -7.94 17.72 -15.27
CA SER A 4 -7.89 17.16 -13.92
C SER A 4 -7.38 15.72 -13.88
N ASP A 5 -7.70 14.90 -14.89
CA ASP A 5 -7.28 13.50 -14.94
C ASP A 5 -5.76 13.40 -15.13
N ASP A 6 -5.18 14.29 -15.93
CA ASP A 6 -3.74 14.28 -16.19
C ASP A 6 -2.94 14.74 -14.97
N LYS A 7 -3.48 15.68 -14.17
CA LYS A 7 -2.90 16.04 -12.87
C LYS A 7 -2.90 14.87 -11.89
N ILE A 8 -3.99 14.11 -11.85
CA ILE A 8 -4.09 12.92 -10.98
C ILE A 8 -3.06 11.87 -11.43
N LYS A 9 -2.92 11.60 -12.74
CA LYS A 9 -1.94 10.65 -13.26
C LYS A 9 -0.50 11.03 -12.89
N GLN A 10 -0.14 12.31 -12.99
CA GLN A 10 1.20 12.79 -12.62
C GLN A 10 1.48 12.58 -11.13
N ILE A 11 0.50 12.87 -10.27
CA ILE A 11 0.60 12.64 -8.83
C ILE A 11 0.74 11.14 -8.51
N SER A 12 -0.12 10.30 -9.09
CA SER A 12 -0.08 8.85 -8.89
C SER A 12 1.26 8.24 -9.32
N ARG A 13 1.78 8.64 -10.48
CA ARG A 13 3.09 8.18 -10.97
C ARG A 13 4.22 8.55 -10.00
N LEU A 14 4.18 9.74 -9.41
CA LEU A 14 5.22 10.16 -8.47
C LEU A 14 5.16 9.36 -7.16
N LEU A 15 3.96 9.01 -6.70
CA LEU A 15 3.77 8.11 -5.55
C LEU A 15 4.26 6.68 -5.84
N GLU A 16 3.99 6.16 -7.05
CA GLU A 16 4.46 4.84 -7.48
C GLU A 16 5.99 4.74 -7.51
N MET A 17 6.68 5.84 -7.86
CA MET A 17 8.14 5.92 -7.80
C MET A 17 8.69 6.05 -6.37
N GLY A 18 7.83 6.18 -5.35
CA GLY A 18 8.23 6.36 -3.95
C GLY A 18 8.39 7.83 -3.53
N GLY A 19 7.82 8.77 -4.30
CA GLY A 19 7.74 10.17 -3.91
C GLY A 19 6.87 10.36 -2.66
N THR A 20 7.31 11.20 -1.73
CA THR A 20 6.56 11.53 -0.50
C THR A 20 5.87 12.88 -0.65
N MET A 21 4.56 12.92 -0.46
CA MET A 21 3.80 14.17 -0.43
C MET A 21 4.16 15.01 0.81
N LEU A 22 4.34 16.31 0.64
CA LEU A 22 4.65 17.26 1.70
C LEU A 22 3.40 18.11 2.03
N ALA A 23 3.37 18.72 3.23
CA ALA A 23 2.29 19.63 3.63
C ALA A 23 2.28 20.96 2.85
N GLN A 24 3.36 21.26 2.10
CA GLN A 24 3.50 22.46 1.28
C GLN A 24 2.79 22.27 -0.06
N HIS A 25 2.23 23.34 -0.60
CA HIS A 25 1.59 23.34 -1.92
C HIS A 25 2.34 24.30 -2.86
N CYS A 26 2.32 24.00 -4.16
CA CYS A 26 2.93 24.83 -5.18
C CYS A 26 2.18 26.16 -5.30
N ALA A 27 2.91 27.28 -5.26
CA ALA A 27 2.31 28.62 -5.38
C ALA A 27 1.68 28.89 -6.77
N THR A 28 2.11 28.15 -7.81
CA THR A 28 1.64 28.36 -9.18
C THR A 28 0.37 27.59 -9.49
N CYS A 29 0.31 26.30 -9.15
CA CYS A 29 -0.79 25.42 -9.54
C CYS A 29 -1.61 24.88 -8.37
N GLY A 30 -1.21 25.15 -7.12
CA GLY A 30 -1.89 24.70 -5.91
C GLY A 30 -1.77 23.19 -5.62
N ALA A 31 -1.01 22.43 -6.41
CA ALA A 31 -0.80 21.00 -6.15
C ALA A 31 0.14 20.79 -4.95
N PRO A 32 -0.01 19.71 -4.18
CA PRO A 32 0.91 19.41 -3.09
C PRO A 32 2.32 19.16 -3.63
N MET A 33 3.34 19.63 -2.89
CA MET A 33 4.75 19.43 -3.21
C MET A 33 5.17 18.02 -2.83
N PHE A 34 6.15 17.48 -3.53
CA PHE A 34 6.66 16.14 -3.31
C PHE A 34 8.16 16.14 -3.06
N ARG A 35 8.62 15.21 -2.23
CA ARG A 35 10.03 14.87 -2.08
C ARG A 35 10.33 13.56 -2.79
N TYR A 36 11.29 13.57 -3.70
CA TYR A 36 11.77 12.37 -4.39
C TYR A 36 13.29 12.42 -4.49
N GLN A 37 13.97 11.35 -4.07
CA GLN A 37 15.44 11.28 -4.00
C GLN A 37 16.11 12.48 -3.30
N GLY A 38 15.44 13.05 -2.29
CA GLY A 38 15.93 14.18 -1.51
C GLY A 38 15.55 15.56 -2.06
N GLU A 39 15.13 15.66 -3.31
CA GLU A 39 14.73 16.91 -3.95
C GLU A 39 13.23 17.18 -3.78
N VAL A 40 12.87 18.46 -3.64
CA VAL A 40 11.47 18.90 -3.49
C VAL A 40 10.98 19.50 -4.81
N LEU A 41 9.92 18.94 -5.38
CA LEU A 41 9.41 19.29 -6.70
C LEU A 41 7.88 19.35 -6.74
N CYS A 42 7.35 20.06 -7.74
CA CYS A 42 5.92 20.07 -8.04
C CYS A 42 5.63 19.09 -9.19
N PRO A 43 4.76 18.08 -9.02
CA PRO A 43 4.49 17.07 -10.03
C PRO A 43 3.79 17.63 -11.29
N ILE A 44 3.11 18.77 -11.16
CA ILE A 44 2.32 19.35 -12.26
C ILE A 44 3.15 20.34 -13.08
N CYS A 45 3.95 21.17 -12.41
CA CYS A 45 4.71 22.23 -13.09
C CYS A 45 5.99 21.75 -13.77
N GLN A 46 6.52 20.56 -13.41
CA GLN A 46 7.79 20.09 -13.94
C GLN A 46 7.73 19.80 -15.45
N ASP A 47 6.64 19.18 -15.92
CA ASP A 47 6.43 18.93 -17.36
C ASP A 47 6.15 20.23 -18.13
N SER A 48 5.55 21.24 -17.50
CA SER A 48 5.33 22.56 -18.12
C SER A 48 6.60 23.41 -18.22
N ASN A 49 7.62 23.12 -17.41
CA ASN A 49 8.83 23.94 -17.29
C ASN A 49 10.10 23.31 -17.92
N ALA A 50 9.98 22.17 -18.59
CA ALA A 50 11.09 21.58 -19.37
C ALA A 50 11.56 22.46 -20.56
N ASN A 51 10.96 23.64 -20.76
CA ASN A 51 11.38 24.65 -21.74
C ASN A 51 11.90 25.97 -21.11
N SER A 52 12.02 26.07 -19.79
CA SER A 52 12.66 27.24 -19.16
C SER A 52 13.56 26.81 -18.01
N GLY A 53 14.84 26.57 -18.33
CA GLY A 53 15.88 26.50 -17.31
C GLY A 53 15.98 27.85 -16.59
N GLN A 54 15.60 27.88 -15.32
CA GLN A 54 16.07 28.88 -14.36
C GLN A 54 15.89 28.39 -12.91
N GLN A 55 17.01 27.90 -12.41
CA GLN A 55 17.45 27.83 -11.03
C GLN A 55 16.96 28.99 -10.16
N GLN A 56 16.27 28.69 -9.05
CA GLN A 56 16.26 29.54 -7.87
C GLN A 56 16.41 28.69 -6.61
N ASN A 57 17.67 28.62 -6.19
CA ASN A 57 18.08 28.34 -4.82
C ASN A 57 17.73 29.57 -3.96
N ALA A 58 16.97 29.39 -2.88
CA ALA A 58 16.95 30.32 -1.76
C ALA A 58 16.56 29.56 -0.49
N GLY A 59 17.58 29.06 0.20
CA GLY A 59 17.46 28.78 1.64
C GLY A 59 17.34 30.07 2.45
N GLN A 60 16.81 29.89 3.66
CA GLN A 60 16.86 30.81 4.81
C GLN A 60 16.00 32.08 4.74
N GLN A 61 14.91 32.06 5.53
CA GLN A 61 14.81 33.01 6.65
C GLN A 61 13.97 32.43 7.78
N VAL A 62 14.65 32.30 8.92
CA VAL A 62 14.09 32.11 10.26
C VAL A 62 13.37 33.40 10.63
N ALA A 63 12.07 33.31 10.95
CA ALA A 63 11.36 34.39 11.62
C ALA A 63 10.68 33.81 12.87
N LEU A 64 11.24 34.19 14.01
CA LEU A 64 10.74 33.93 15.35
C LEU A 64 9.36 34.56 15.52
N ALA A 65 8.36 33.74 15.81
CA ALA A 65 7.10 34.19 16.41
C ALA A 65 6.90 33.44 17.72
N ARG A 66 7.46 34.04 18.77
CA ARG A 66 7.19 33.74 20.18
C ARG A 66 5.72 34.07 20.44
N ASN A 67 4.91 33.07 20.79
CA ASN A 67 3.58 33.30 21.32
C ASN A 67 3.41 32.61 22.67
N GLU A 68 2.81 33.37 23.57
CA GLU A 68 3.00 33.34 25.00
C GLU A 68 2.17 32.27 25.70
N ILE A 69 2.82 31.53 26.58
CA ILE A 69 2.20 30.62 27.54
C ILE A 69 1.68 31.47 28.72
N LYS A 70 0.38 31.44 28.98
CA LYS A 70 -0.21 31.85 30.27
C LYS A 70 -0.52 30.59 31.09
N GLU A 71 0.34 30.29 32.05
CA GLU A 71 -0.06 29.62 33.30
C GLU A 71 -0.65 30.71 34.22
N VAL A 72 -1.64 30.46 35.10
CA VAL A 72 -1.64 29.72 36.39
C VAL A 72 -3.11 29.59 36.90
N PRO A 73 -3.50 29.00 38.06
CA PRO A 73 -3.03 27.83 38.85
C PRO A 73 -4.17 26.84 39.31
N HIS A 74 -3.73 25.64 39.71
CA HIS A 74 -4.14 24.75 40.82
C HIS A 74 -5.60 24.60 41.32
N ALA A 75 -6.07 23.35 41.35
CA ALA A 75 -6.44 22.52 42.53
C ALA A 75 -7.02 21.19 41.99
N GLY A 76 -6.76 19.98 42.45
CA GLY A 76 -6.13 19.38 43.62
C GLY A 76 -6.74 17.96 43.70
N GLY A 77 -5.96 16.90 43.93
CA GLY A 77 -6.53 15.54 43.97
C GLY A 77 -5.53 14.38 43.89
N ILE A 78 -4.78 14.23 44.97
CA ILE A 78 -3.80 13.19 45.35
C ILE A 78 -4.44 11.81 45.59
N ALA A 79 -3.76 10.73 45.17
CA ALA A 79 -3.40 9.53 45.96
C ALA A 79 -2.80 8.45 45.01
N SER A 80 -1.48 8.27 45.00
CA SER A 80 -0.71 7.22 45.74
C SER A 80 -0.91 5.80 45.16
N SER A 81 0.02 5.28 44.33
CA SER A 81 1.30 4.58 44.67
C SER A 81 1.14 3.03 44.67
N PRO A 82 2.23 2.22 44.63
CA PRO A 82 2.45 1.23 43.57
C PRO A 82 2.66 -0.20 44.08
N GLU A 83 2.43 -1.22 43.24
CA GLU A 83 2.86 -2.59 43.56
C GLU A 83 2.92 -3.49 42.31
N ASP A 84 4.14 -3.65 41.79
CA ASP A 84 4.66 -4.94 41.29
C ASP A 84 5.16 -5.74 42.52
N PRO A 85 5.26 -7.09 42.56
CA PRO A 85 5.57 -7.99 41.44
C PRO A 85 4.85 -9.37 41.48
N VAL A 86 5.21 -10.30 40.57
CA VAL A 86 5.31 -11.79 40.67
C VAL A 86 4.87 -12.41 39.32
N ARG A 87 5.79 -12.81 38.43
CA ARG A 87 6.57 -14.08 38.35
C ARG A 87 5.76 -15.31 37.89
N GLN A 88 5.91 -15.59 36.58
CA GLN A 88 6.21 -16.88 35.94
C GLN A 88 5.10 -17.91 35.58
N PRO A 89 5.39 -18.78 34.58
CA PRO A 89 4.45 -19.31 33.59
C PRO A 89 4.13 -20.81 33.78
N MET A 90 2.97 -21.27 33.33
CA MET A 90 2.71 -22.65 32.85
C MET A 90 1.39 -22.61 32.07
N PHE A 91 1.25 -23.11 30.84
CA PHE A 91 1.01 -24.49 30.42
C PHE A 91 0.50 -24.32 28.96
N ARG A 92 0.75 -25.16 27.95
CA ARG A 92 1.28 -26.51 27.85
C ARG A 92 1.58 -26.73 26.36
N SER A 93 2.79 -27.17 26.04
CA SER A 93 3.06 -27.83 24.76
C SER A 93 2.37 -29.19 24.77
N GLU A 94 1.64 -29.52 23.70
CA GLU A 94 1.50 -30.91 23.27
C GLU A 94 2.26 -31.06 21.95
N GLU A 95 3.40 -31.72 22.08
CA GLU A 95 4.25 -32.20 21.01
C GLU A 95 3.76 -33.56 20.49
N LEU A 96 4.20 -33.86 19.25
CA LEU A 96 4.45 -35.17 18.65
C LEU A 96 3.26 -35.91 18.03
N SER A 97 3.30 -36.04 16.70
CA SER A 97 3.83 -37.29 16.17
C SER A 97 4.48 -37.10 14.80
N HIS A 98 5.71 -37.59 14.73
CA HIS A 98 6.50 -37.83 13.54
C HIS A 98 5.76 -38.77 12.58
N ASN A 99 5.98 -38.59 11.28
CA ASN A 99 6.51 -39.63 10.41
C ASN A 99 7.12 -39.01 9.15
N ASN A 100 8.44 -39.09 9.06
CA ASN A 100 9.22 -38.90 7.85
C ASN A 100 9.38 -40.28 7.21
N MET A 101 9.05 -40.44 5.92
CA MET A 101 9.83 -41.22 4.94
C MET A 101 9.17 -41.24 3.54
N PRO A 102 9.89 -41.66 2.48
CA PRO A 102 10.02 -40.86 1.28
C PRO A 102 9.47 -41.56 0.03
N GLY A 103 9.52 -40.85 -1.09
CA GLY A 103 9.55 -41.46 -2.40
C GLY A 103 8.19 -41.61 -3.07
N GLN A 104 7.97 -40.80 -4.09
CA GLN A 104 7.71 -41.35 -5.42
C GLN A 104 8.00 -40.31 -6.51
N ILE A 105 9.17 -40.50 -7.11
CA ILE A 105 9.43 -40.29 -8.53
C ILE A 105 8.32 -40.95 -9.34
N SER A 106 7.55 -40.14 -10.06
CA SER A 106 6.75 -40.47 -11.25
C SER A 106 6.13 -39.16 -11.73
N ALA A 107 6.10 -38.79 -12.99
CA ALA A 107 6.69 -39.28 -14.21
C ALA A 107 6.66 -38.07 -15.15
N ALA A 108 7.47 -38.07 -16.21
CA ALA A 108 7.35 -37.07 -17.26
C ALA A 108 5.88 -36.98 -17.73
N VAL A 109 5.26 -35.81 -17.61
CA VAL A 109 3.95 -35.55 -18.21
C VAL A 109 4.15 -34.62 -19.41
N PRO A 110 3.59 -34.95 -20.58
CA PRO A 110 3.80 -34.22 -21.83
C PRO A 110 3.43 -32.75 -21.68
N ILE A 111 4.21 -31.87 -22.32
CA ILE A 111 3.91 -30.44 -22.39
C ILE A 111 2.72 -30.25 -23.35
N GLU A 112 1.51 -30.45 -22.81
CA GLU A 112 0.24 -30.08 -23.44
C GLU A 112 -0.01 -28.60 -23.15
N GLY A 113 0.65 -27.73 -23.91
CA GLY A 113 0.71 -26.29 -23.63
C GLY A 113 -0.65 -25.57 -23.58
N LEU A 114 -1.72 -26.14 -24.14
CA LEU A 114 -3.08 -25.58 -24.11
C LEU A 114 -3.94 -26.14 -22.96
N ASN A 115 -3.87 -27.45 -22.72
CA ASN A 115 -4.55 -28.08 -21.58
C ASN A 115 -4.01 -27.55 -20.25
N SER A 116 -2.70 -27.28 -20.18
CA SER A 116 -2.06 -26.65 -19.02
C SER A 116 -2.63 -25.26 -18.70
N VAL A 117 -2.96 -24.46 -19.73
CA VAL A 117 -3.55 -23.13 -19.55
C VAL A 117 -4.99 -23.25 -19.07
N ALA A 118 -5.79 -24.12 -19.68
CA ALA A 118 -7.17 -24.35 -19.25
C ALA A 118 -7.25 -24.83 -17.79
N GLU A 119 -6.40 -25.79 -17.39
CA GLU A 119 -6.36 -26.28 -16.02
C GLU A 119 -5.87 -25.21 -15.02
N SER A 120 -4.91 -24.39 -15.41
CA SER A 120 -4.43 -23.25 -14.59
C SER A 120 -5.53 -22.20 -14.38
N LEU A 121 -6.33 -21.90 -15.41
CA LEU A 121 -7.47 -20.99 -15.30
C LEU A 121 -8.55 -21.56 -14.37
N LYS A 122 -8.92 -22.85 -14.51
CA LYS A 122 -9.87 -23.50 -13.61
C LYS A 122 -9.41 -23.45 -12.15
N LEU A 123 -8.13 -23.74 -11.89
CA LEU A 123 -7.55 -23.69 -10.55
C LEU A 123 -7.62 -22.27 -9.97
N LYS A 124 -7.30 -21.25 -10.78
CA LYS A 124 -7.41 -19.84 -10.36
C LYS A 124 -8.83 -19.40 -10.09
N ILE A 125 -9.80 -19.82 -10.90
CA ILE A 125 -11.23 -19.55 -10.66
C ILE A 125 -11.64 -20.13 -9.30
N GLY A 126 -11.23 -21.37 -8.99
CA GLY A 126 -11.47 -21.97 -7.69
C GLY A 126 -10.85 -21.19 -6.53
N HIS A 127 -9.62 -20.69 -6.69
CA HIS A 127 -8.97 -19.85 -5.69
C HIS A 127 -9.70 -18.52 -5.47
N ILE A 128 -10.09 -17.83 -6.54
CA ILE A 128 -10.85 -16.57 -6.44
C ILE A 128 -12.22 -16.80 -5.79
N ALA A 129 -12.92 -17.87 -6.15
CA ALA A 129 -14.18 -18.25 -5.49
C ALA A 129 -14.00 -18.49 -3.98
N GLY A 130 -12.86 -19.02 -3.56
CA GLY A 130 -12.50 -19.14 -2.14
C GLY A 130 -12.29 -17.78 -1.46
N LEU A 131 -11.58 -16.85 -2.12
CA LEU A 131 -11.39 -15.48 -1.62
C LEU A 131 -12.71 -14.71 -1.52
N LEU A 132 -13.62 -14.91 -2.48
CA LEU A 132 -14.91 -14.25 -2.52
C LEU A 132 -15.80 -14.60 -1.31
N GLN A 133 -15.71 -15.82 -0.78
CA GLN A 133 -16.55 -16.27 0.36
C GLN A 133 -16.25 -15.53 1.67
N VAL A 134 -15.01 -15.07 1.85
CA VAL A 134 -14.57 -14.39 3.07
C VAL A 134 -14.49 -12.87 2.90
N GLU A 135 -14.65 -12.38 1.67
CA GLU A 135 -14.57 -10.96 1.36
C GLU A 135 -15.86 -10.25 1.79
N THR A 136 -15.70 -9.11 2.45
CA THR A 136 -16.82 -8.30 2.95
C THR A 136 -16.94 -6.97 2.22
N ASP A 137 -15.88 -6.51 1.55
CA ASP A 137 -15.89 -5.27 0.79
C ASP A 137 -16.60 -5.46 -0.56
N PRO A 138 -17.73 -4.77 -0.82
CA PRO A 138 -18.48 -4.92 -2.07
C PRO A 138 -17.67 -4.59 -3.31
N ARG A 139 -16.70 -3.67 -3.24
CA ARG A 139 -15.89 -3.30 -4.41
C ARG A 139 -14.93 -4.42 -4.81
N ARG A 140 -14.36 -5.12 -3.82
CA ARG A 140 -13.45 -6.25 -4.07
C ARG A 140 -14.21 -7.49 -4.54
N MET A 141 -15.43 -7.69 -4.04
CA MET A 141 -16.31 -8.74 -4.55
C MET A 141 -16.59 -8.54 -6.05
N GLU A 142 -16.91 -7.32 -6.48
CA GLU A 142 -17.10 -6.98 -7.90
C GLU A 142 -15.84 -7.26 -8.72
N GLU A 143 -14.67 -6.83 -8.24
CA GLU A 143 -13.38 -7.10 -8.90
C GLU A 143 -13.11 -8.61 -9.08
N PHE A 144 -13.39 -9.43 -8.06
CA PHE A 144 -13.23 -10.88 -8.14
C PHE A 144 -14.19 -11.52 -9.15
N LEU A 145 -15.45 -11.08 -9.19
CA LEU A 145 -16.43 -11.54 -10.15
C LEU A 145 -16.02 -11.17 -11.59
N ASP A 146 -15.54 -9.96 -11.82
CA ASP A 146 -15.04 -9.50 -13.13
C ASP A 146 -13.80 -10.28 -13.59
N ILE A 147 -12.92 -10.67 -12.67
CA ILE A 147 -11.77 -11.52 -13.00
C ILE A 147 -12.25 -12.93 -13.34
N MET A 148 -13.19 -13.49 -12.58
CA MET A 148 -13.76 -14.81 -12.85
C MET A 148 -14.46 -14.86 -14.20
N ASP A 149 -15.25 -13.84 -14.54
CA ASP A 149 -15.96 -13.72 -15.82
C ASP A 149 -14.98 -13.74 -16.99
N ARG A 150 -13.93 -12.91 -16.93
CA ARG A 150 -12.85 -12.91 -17.94
C ARG A 150 -12.14 -14.26 -18.05
N CYS A 151 -11.95 -14.99 -16.95
CA CYS A 151 -11.36 -16.32 -16.99
C CYS A 151 -12.29 -17.35 -17.66
N LEU A 152 -13.59 -17.28 -17.40
CA LEU A 152 -14.59 -18.15 -18.05
C LEU A 152 -14.67 -17.86 -19.55
N ASP A 153 -14.71 -16.59 -19.95
CA ASP A 153 -14.68 -16.18 -21.36
C ASP A 153 -13.45 -16.72 -22.11
N ILE A 154 -12.29 -16.70 -21.46
CA ILE A 154 -11.07 -17.26 -22.07
C ILE A 154 -11.18 -18.78 -22.19
N LEU A 155 -11.72 -19.46 -21.17
CA LEU A 155 -11.91 -20.91 -21.20
C LEU A 155 -12.89 -21.36 -22.29
N GLU A 156 -13.97 -20.62 -22.55
CA GLU A 156 -14.93 -20.93 -23.62
C GLU A 156 -14.32 -20.81 -25.03
N ARG A 157 -13.22 -20.07 -25.16
CA ARG A 157 -12.55 -19.81 -26.44
C ARG A 157 -11.36 -20.72 -26.73
N LEU A 158 -10.96 -21.57 -25.78
CA LEU A 158 -9.90 -22.58 -25.91
C LEU A 158 -10.46 -23.89 -26.48
#